data_AF-A0A6G2QKH8-F1
#
_entry.id   AF-A0A6G2QKH8-F1
#
_cell.length_a   1.000
_cell.length_b   1.000
_cell.length_c   1.000
_cell.angle_alpha   90.00
_cell.angle_beta   90.00
_cell.angle_gamma   90.00
#
_symmetry.space_group_name_H-M   'P 1'
#
loop_
_entity.id
_entity.type
_entity.pdbx_description
1 polymer ?
#
loop_
_entity_poly.entity_id
_entity_poly.type
_entity_poly.pdbx_seq_one_letter_code
_entity_poly.pdbx_strand_id
1 'polypeptide(L)'
;RLGPLVRPGARRGHFAVWMLAVPCFVEAAVLAGRPEHAPAVVEDFALWAACGADPQAPAQLLRCRALLSPTDAADELYLRALDRHEETSGDFERARTELLYGKWLRRRRRLREARARLGEALMGFERCGAQLWAQQAAAELR
;
A
#
# COMPACT_ATOMS: atom_id res chain seq x y z
N ARG A 1 13.38 -11.05 -3.50
CA ARG A 1 12.45 -12.11 -3.02
C ARG A 1 12.22 -11.90 -1.53
N LEU A 2 11.02 -11.47 -1.10
CA LEU A 2 10.71 -11.18 0.32
C LEU A 2 10.07 -12.36 1.07
N GLY A 3 9.62 -13.41 0.37
CA GLY A 3 8.91 -14.55 0.96
C GLY A 3 9.57 -15.22 2.18
N PRO A 4 10.91 -15.38 2.24
CA PRO A 4 11.59 -15.93 3.42
C PRO A 4 11.53 -15.06 4.67
N LEU A 5 11.21 -13.76 4.56
CA LEU A 5 11.02 -12.88 5.71
C LEU A 5 9.62 -13.05 6.32
N VAL A 6 8.64 -13.50 5.52
CA VAL A 6 7.21 -13.41 5.81
C VAL A 6 6.55 -14.74 6.18
N ARG A 7 7.17 -15.86 5.83
CA ARG A 7 6.60 -17.19 6.11
C ARG A 7 6.98 -17.72 7.50
N PRO A 8 6.13 -18.52 8.16
CA PRO A 8 6.47 -19.15 9.44
C PRO A 8 7.71 -20.06 9.30
N GLY A 9 8.75 -19.79 10.09
CA GLY A 9 10.01 -20.54 10.12
C GLY A 9 11.04 -19.94 11.09
N ALA A 10 12.00 -20.75 11.55
CA ALA A 10 12.93 -20.48 12.65
C ALA A 10 13.96 -19.32 12.44
N ARG A 11 13.75 -18.47 11.44
CA ARG A 11 14.57 -17.28 11.17
C ARG A 11 13.66 -16.07 11.03
N ARG A 12 12.95 -15.74 12.11
CA ARG A 12 12.32 -14.43 12.23
C ARG A 12 13.44 -13.40 12.19
N GLY A 13 13.60 -12.69 11.06
CA GLY A 13 14.28 -11.40 11.09
C GLY A 13 13.64 -10.54 12.19
N HIS A 14 14.36 -9.53 12.70
CA HIS A 14 13.87 -8.69 13.78
C HIS A 14 12.41 -8.27 13.54
N PHE A 15 11.48 -8.64 14.43
CA PHE A 15 10.04 -8.62 14.17
C PHE A 15 9.54 -7.23 13.70
N ALA A 16 10.12 -6.15 14.22
CA ALA A 16 9.81 -4.79 13.80
C ALA A 16 10.22 -4.50 12.35
N VAL A 17 11.38 -5.00 11.90
CA VAL A 17 11.84 -4.86 10.50
C VAL A 17 10.94 -5.66 9.57
N TRP A 18 10.44 -6.80 10.04
CA TRP A 18 9.50 -7.60 9.29
C TRP A 18 8.15 -6.91 9.09
N MET A 19 7.61 -6.29 10.14
CA MET A 19 6.35 -5.54 10.08
C MET A 19 6.40 -4.37 9.08
N LEU A 20 7.53 -3.66 9.00
CA LEU A 20 7.73 -2.60 8.00
C LEU A 20 7.75 -3.12 6.55
N ALA A 21 8.01 -4.40 6.33
CA ALA A 21 8.05 -5.02 5.00
C ALA A 21 6.69 -5.58 4.55
N VAL A 22 5.70 -5.69 5.44
CA VAL A 22 4.40 -6.29 5.14
C VAL A 22 3.69 -5.61 3.97
N PRO A 23 3.57 -4.27 3.89
CA PRO A 23 2.88 -3.63 2.77
C PRO A 23 3.52 -3.92 1.42
N CYS A 24 4.85 -3.90 1.35
CA CYS A 24 5.60 -4.30 0.16
C CYS A 24 5.36 -5.76 -0.24
N PHE A 25 5.28 -6.66 0.75
CA PHE A 25 4.99 -8.07 0.49
C PHE A 25 3.57 -8.27 -0.06
N VAL A 26 2.56 -7.63 0.54
CA VAL A 26 1.16 -7.73 0.09
C VAL A 26 1.01 -7.24 -1.35
N GLU A 27 1.58 -6.07 -1.66
CA GLU A 27 1.60 -5.54 -3.03
C GLU A 27 2.23 -6.52 -4.03
N ALA A 28 3.41 -7.05 -3.70
CA ALA A 28 4.11 -8.00 -4.56
C ALA A 28 3.32 -9.32 -4.74
N ALA A 29 2.69 -9.81 -3.69
CA ALA A 29 1.88 -11.03 -3.72
C ALA A 29 0.65 -10.87 -4.62
N VAL A 30 -0.05 -9.74 -4.51
CA VAL A 30 -1.21 -9.40 -5.35
C VAL A 30 -0.78 -9.21 -6.82
N LEU A 31 0.31 -8.49 -7.08
CA LEU A 31 0.85 -8.33 -8.44
C LEU A 31 1.28 -9.66 -9.07
N ALA A 32 1.80 -10.59 -8.27
CA ALA A 32 2.20 -11.92 -8.73
C ALA A 32 1.03 -12.91 -8.92
N GLY A 33 -0.21 -12.50 -8.59
CA GLY A 33 -1.37 -13.40 -8.61
C GLY A 33 -1.30 -14.52 -7.57
N ARG A 34 -0.57 -14.29 -6.47
CA ARG A 34 -0.36 -15.27 -5.38
C ARG A 34 -0.65 -14.65 -4.00
N PRO A 35 -1.90 -14.20 -3.74
CA PRO A 35 -2.26 -13.55 -2.49
C PRO A 35 -2.52 -14.54 -1.35
N GLU A 36 -2.36 -15.86 -1.54
CA GLU A 36 -2.88 -16.88 -0.62
C GLU A 36 -2.30 -16.79 0.82
N HIS A 37 -1.09 -16.26 0.97
CA HIS A 37 -0.47 -16.05 2.28
C HIS A 37 -0.64 -14.62 2.83
N ALA A 38 -1.13 -13.68 2.03
CA ALA A 38 -1.19 -12.27 2.40
C ALA A 38 -2.22 -11.94 3.50
N PRO A 39 -3.43 -12.54 3.53
CA PRO A 39 -4.41 -12.25 4.58
C PRO A 39 -3.88 -12.50 6.00
N ALA A 40 -3.25 -13.66 6.24
CA ALA A 40 -2.72 -13.99 7.56
C ALA A 40 -1.67 -12.98 8.05
N VAL A 41 -0.79 -12.55 7.13
CA VAL A 41 0.26 -11.56 7.42
C VAL A 41 -0.33 -10.18 7.69
N VAL A 42 -1.43 -9.83 7.01
CA VAL A 42 -2.15 -8.57 7.25
C VAL A 42 -2.81 -8.55 8.63
N GLU A 43 -3.29 -9.68 9.13
CA GLU A 43 -3.82 -9.76 10.50
C GLU A 43 -2.72 -9.63 11.56
N ASP A 44 -1.55 -10.25 11.36
CA ASP A 44 -0.39 -10.03 12.23
C ASP A 44 0.04 -8.54 12.23
N PHE A 45 0.03 -7.91 11.05
CA PHE A 45 0.32 -6.48 10.90
C PHE A 45 -0.75 -5.60 11.58
N ALA A 46 -2.02 -6.02 11.57
CA ALA A 46 -3.09 -5.30 12.26
C ALA A 46 -2.87 -5.28 13.78
N LEU A 47 -2.48 -6.42 14.36
CA LEU A 47 -2.15 -6.51 15.79
C LEU A 47 -0.99 -5.60 16.16
N TRP A 48 0.07 -5.57 15.34
CA TRP A 48 1.21 -4.70 15.56
C TRP A 48 0.88 -3.22 15.38
N ALA A 49 0.11 -2.86 14.34
CA ALA A 49 -0.32 -1.49 14.08
C ALA A 49 -1.17 -0.94 15.25
N ALA A 50 -1.99 -1.80 15.88
CA ALA A 50 -2.78 -1.44 17.05
C ALA A 50 -1.94 -1.11 18.30
N CYS A 51 -0.67 -1.53 18.36
CA CYS A 51 0.24 -1.12 19.43
C CYS A 51 0.63 0.37 19.35
N GLY A 52 0.39 1.03 18.20
CA GLY A 52 0.58 2.49 18.06
C GLY A 52 2.03 2.95 17.94
N ALA A 53 2.99 2.06 17.69
CA ALA A 53 4.40 2.41 17.59
C ALA A 53 4.78 3.15 16.29
N ASP A 54 3.99 2.99 15.23
CA ASP A 54 4.16 3.68 13.95
C ASP A 54 2.84 4.38 13.57
N PRO A 55 2.79 5.73 13.58
CA PRO A 55 1.60 6.49 13.18
C PRO A 55 1.13 6.19 11.76
N GLN A 56 2.00 5.77 10.84
CA GLN A 56 1.65 5.46 9.45
C GLN A 56 1.02 4.07 9.28
N ALA A 57 1.19 3.18 10.26
CA ALA A 57 0.77 1.78 10.14
C ALA A 57 -0.74 1.59 9.90
N PRO A 58 -1.66 2.35 10.53
CA PRO A 58 -3.09 2.22 10.27
C PRO A 58 -3.47 2.52 8.81
N ALA A 59 -2.86 3.54 8.20
CA ALA A 59 -3.10 3.89 6.81
C ALA A 59 -2.56 2.80 5.84
N GLN A 60 -1.35 2.33 6.11
CA GLN A 60 -0.75 1.21 5.35
C GLN A 60 -1.56 -0.09 5.49
N LEU A 61 -2.14 -0.35 6.66
CA LEU A 61 -3.00 -1.52 6.90
C LEU A 61 -4.27 -1.44 6.05
N LEU A 62 -4.92 -0.28 5.99
CA LEU A 62 -6.10 -0.06 5.14
C LEU A 62 -5.76 -0.27 3.65
N ARG A 63 -4.60 0.21 3.19
CA ARG A 63 -4.11 -0.07 1.84
C ARG A 63 -3.90 -1.56 1.58
N CYS A 64 -3.28 -2.28 2.52
CA CYS A 64 -3.10 -3.73 2.40
C CYS A 64 -4.44 -4.46 2.29
N ARG A 65 -5.43 -4.06 3.10
CA ARG A 65 -6.79 -4.60 3.02
C ARG A 65 -7.42 -4.29 1.67
N ALA A 66 -7.32 -3.05 1.18
CA ALA A 66 -7.86 -2.66 -0.14
C ALA A 66 -7.28 -3.50 -1.30
N LEU A 67 -6.00 -3.87 -1.22
CA LEU A 67 -5.35 -4.73 -2.21
C LEU A 67 -5.87 -6.18 -2.20
N LEU A 68 -6.30 -6.68 -1.04
CA LEU A 68 -6.80 -8.05 -0.85
C LEU A 68 -8.33 -8.15 -0.93
N SER A 69 -9.04 -7.02 -0.87
CA SER A 69 -10.48 -7.01 -0.84
C SER A 69 -11.11 -7.34 -2.20
N PRO A 70 -12.34 -7.89 -2.18
CA PRO A 70 -13.20 -7.91 -3.34
C PRO A 70 -13.37 -6.52 -3.95
N THR A 71 -13.79 -6.54 -5.20
CA THR A 71 -13.83 -5.38 -6.06
C THR A 71 -14.59 -4.19 -5.46
N ASP A 72 -15.67 -4.42 -4.72
CA ASP A 72 -16.54 -3.31 -4.29
C ASP A 72 -16.09 -2.67 -2.96
N ALA A 73 -15.50 -3.45 -2.05
CA ALA A 73 -15.04 -2.95 -0.76
C ALA A 73 -13.70 -2.17 -0.83
N ALA A 74 -12.92 -2.40 -1.89
CA ALA A 74 -11.60 -1.78 -2.03
C ALA A 74 -11.65 -0.25 -2.19
N ASP A 75 -12.72 0.32 -2.77
CA ASP A 75 -12.87 1.77 -2.97
C ASP A 75 -12.85 2.52 -1.62
N GLU A 76 -13.72 2.10 -0.70
CA GLU A 76 -13.86 2.67 0.63
C GLU A 76 -12.57 2.52 1.44
N LEU A 77 -11.91 1.37 1.33
CA LEU A 77 -10.65 1.13 2.04
C LEU A 77 -9.51 2.03 1.55
N TYR A 78 -9.42 2.30 0.25
CA TYR A 78 -8.45 3.27 -0.27
C TYR A 78 -8.75 4.68 0.20
N LEU A 79 -10.01 5.12 0.15
CA LEU A 79 -10.41 6.45 0.63
C LEU A 79 -10.06 6.63 2.11
N ARG A 80 -10.43 5.65 2.95
CA ARG A 80 -10.08 5.67 4.38
C ARG A 80 -8.57 5.64 4.62
N ALA A 81 -7.80 4.92 3.79
CA ALA A 81 -6.35 4.93 3.90
C ALA A 81 -5.78 6.33 3.61
N LEU A 82 -6.33 7.04 2.62
CA LEU A 82 -5.93 8.40 2.28
C LEU A 82 -6.28 9.38 3.41
N ASP A 83 -7.48 9.30 3.98
CA ASP A 83 -7.88 10.13 5.14
C ASP A 83 -6.89 9.95 6.30
N ARG A 84 -6.47 8.72 6.59
CA ARG A 84 -5.47 8.43 7.64
C ARG A 84 -4.06 8.93 7.31
N HIS A 85 -3.71 9.01 6.03
CA HIS A 85 -2.45 9.65 5.64
C HIS A 85 -2.50 11.17 5.81
N GLU A 86 -3.67 11.81 5.81
CA GLU A 86 -3.77 13.26 6.12
C GLU A 86 -3.52 13.55 7.60
N GLU A 87 -3.85 12.61 8.48
CA GLU A 87 -3.61 12.69 9.92
C GLU A 87 -2.12 12.55 10.30
N THR A 88 -1.24 12.17 9.36
CA THR A 88 0.13 11.74 9.65
C THR A 88 1.16 12.30 8.67
N SER A 89 2.37 12.58 9.13
CA SER A 89 3.45 13.08 8.25
C SER A 89 4.09 11.94 7.46
N GLY A 90 3.88 11.87 6.15
CA GLY A 90 4.42 10.78 5.32
C GLY A 90 4.05 10.87 3.84
N ASP A 91 4.65 11.83 3.12
CA ASP A 91 4.38 12.07 1.69
C ASP A 91 4.55 10.80 0.81
N PHE A 92 5.57 9.98 1.09
CA PHE A 92 5.85 8.78 0.30
C PHE A 92 4.76 7.71 0.45
N GLU A 93 4.34 7.41 1.67
CA GLU A 93 3.33 6.36 1.91
C GLU A 93 1.95 6.80 1.43
N ARG A 94 1.60 8.08 1.56
CA ARG A 94 0.41 8.66 0.91
C ARG A 94 0.49 8.50 -0.61
N ALA A 95 1.60 8.88 -1.24
CA ALA A 95 1.79 8.78 -2.69
C ALA A 95 1.68 7.35 -3.21
N ARG A 96 2.16 6.38 -2.44
CA ARG A 96 2.04 4.95 -2.76
C ARG A 96 0.60 4.46 -2.68
N THR A 97 -0.17 4.92 -1.70
CA THR A 97 -1.62 4.67 -1.61
C THR A 97 -2.37 5.27 -2.81
N GLU A 98 -2.07 6.53 -3.15
CA GLU A 98 -2.64 7.22 -4.31
C GLU A 98 -2.34 6.50 -5.64
N LEU A 99 -1.10 6.02 -5.82
CA LEU A 99 -0.68 5.28 -7.02
C LEU A 99 -1.50 3.99 -7.19
N LEU A 100 -1.63 3.21 -6.12
CA LEU A 100 -2.33 1.93 -6.16
C LEU A 100 -3.83 2.11 -6.36
N TYR A 101 -4.42 3.12 -5.71
CA TYR A 101 -5.82 3.46 -5.90
C TYR A 101 -6.10 3.94 -7.33
N GLY A 102 -5.26 4.81 -7.88
CA GLY A 102 -5.34 5.25 -9.27
C GLY A 102 -5.31 4.10 -10.27
N LYS A 103 -4.39 3.13 -10.09
CA LYS A 103 -4.33 1.91 -10.91
C LYS A 103 -5.61 1.06 -10.79
N TRP A 104 -6.13 0.92 -9.57
CA TRP A 104 -7.36 0.19 -9.29
C TRP A 104 -8.59 0.86 -9.95
N LEU A 105 -8.68 2.19 -9.95
CA LEU A 105 -9.71 2.98 -10.61
C LEU A 105 -9.65 2.82 -12.13
N ARG A 106 -8.44 2.84 -12.69
CA ARG A 106 -8.19 2.63 -14.13
C ARG A 106 -8.70 1.26 -14.59
N ARG A 107 -8.44 0.19 -13.82
CA ARG A 107 -8.98 -1.16 -14.09
C ARG A 107 -10.52 -1.21 -14.09
N ARG A 108 -11.20 -0.29 -13.41
CA ARG A 108 -12.66 -0.12 -13.41
C ARG A 108 -13.19 0.91 -14.40
N ARG A 109 -12.34 1.41 -15.30
CA ARG A 109 -12.72 2.44 -16.29
C ARG A 109 -13.18 3.77 -15.66
N ARG A 110 -12.84 4.05 -14.40
CA ARG A 110 -13.06 5.35 -13.71
C ARG A 110 -11.93 6.33 -14.03
N LEU A 111 -11.75 6.67 -15.31
CA LEU A 111 -10.53 7.33 -15.82
C LEU A 111 -10.27 8.72 -15.24
N ARG A 112 -11.31 9.54 -15.05
CA ARG A 112 -11.17 10.90 -14.50
C ARG A 112 -10.62 10.87 -13.08
N GLU A 113 -11.18 9.99 -12.25
CA GLU A 113 -10.76 9.81 -10.87
C GLU A 113 -9.38 9.19 -10.80
N ALA A 114 -9.09 8.19 -11.65
CA ALA A 114 -7.76 7.59 -11.75
C ALA A 114 -6.69 8.64 -12.06
N ARG A 115 -6.95 9.54 -13.02
CA ARG A 115 -6.00 10.60 -13.40
C ARG A 115 -5.71 11.56 -12.24
N ALA A 116 -6.73 11.93 -11.47
CA ALA A 116 -6.55 12.78 -10.29
C ALA A 116 -5.64 12.10 -9.25
N ARG A 117 -5.91 10.84 -8.91
CA ARG A 117 -5.14 10.07 -7.93
C ARG A 117 -3.71 9.80 -8.39
N LEU A 118 -3.51 9.47 -9.66
CA LEU A 118 -2.17 9.28 -10.23
C LEU A 118 -1.36 10.59 -10.29
N GLY A 119 -2.03 11.74 -10.47
CA GLY A 119 -1.40 13.06 -10.39
C GLY A 119 -0.93 13.39 -8.97
N GLU A 120 -1.76 13.13 -7.97
CA GLU A 120 -1.39 13.25 -6.55
C GLU A 120 -0.22 12.36 -6.17
N ALA A 121 -0.20 11.12 -6.66
CA ALA A 121 0.90 10.19 -6.46
C ALA A 121 2.21 10.74 -7.06
N LEU A 122 2.17 11.23 -8.30
CA LEU A 122 3.34 11.82 -8.97
C LEU A 122 3.91 12.98 -8.15
N MET A 123 3.07 13.96 -7.78
CA MET A 123 3.51 15.11 -6.99
C MET A 123 4.08 14.70 -5.63
N GLY A 124 3.46 13.72 -4.96
CA GLY A 124 3.98 13.20 -3.69
C GLY A 124 5.36 12.56 -3.82
N PHE A 125 5.58 11.74 -4.86
CA PHE A 125 6.88 11.14 -5.13
C PHE A 125 7.95 12.16 -5.52
N GLU A 126 7.59 13.22 -6.26
CA GLU A 126 8.49 14.32 -6.57
C GLU A 126 8.91 15.08 -5.31
N ARG A 127 7.97 15.43 -4.42
CA ARG A 127 8.26 16.12 -3.16
C ARG A 127 9.22 15.36 -2.25
N CYS A 128 9.09 14.03 -2.20
CA CYS A 128 9.98 13.20 -1.37
C CYS A 128 11.24 12.71 -2.12
N GLY A 129 11.50 13.19 -3.34
CA GLY A 129 12.69 12.83 -4.13
C GLY A 129 12.72 11.39 -4.64
N ALA A 130 11.59 10.69 -4.67
CA ALA A 130 11.48 9.29 -5.09
C ALA A 130 11.38 9.17 -6.62
N GLN A 131 12.46 9.53 -7.33
CA GLN A 131 12.46 9.65 -8.81
C GLN A 131 11.96 8.41 -9.55
N LEU A 132 12.35 7.20 -9.14
CA LEU A 132 11.89 5.97 -9.79
C LEU A 132 10.37 5.78 -9.64
N TRP A 133 9.81 6.15 -8.51
CA TRP A 133 8.37 6.08 -8.25
C TRP A 133 7.61 7.17 -9.01
N ALA A 134 8.16 8.38 -9.08
CA ALA A 134 7.61 9.46 -9.91
C ALA A 134 7.53 9.04 -11.39
N GLN A 135 8.59 8.44 -11.94
CA GLN A 135 8.59 7.91 -13.30
C GLN A 135 7.53 6.83 -13.52
N GLN A 136 7.34 5.93 -12.54
CA GLN A 136 6.28 4.93 -12.59
C GLN A 136 4.88 5.56 -12.58
N ALA A 137 4.63 6.56 -11.73
CA ALA A 137 3.35 7.27 -11.68
C ALA A 137 3.07 8.04 -12.99
N ALA A 138 4.08 8.72 -13.53
CA ALA A 138 3.99 9.42 -14.81
C ALA A 138 3.71 8.46 -15.99
N ALA A 139 4.24 7.24 -15.95
CA ALA A 139 3.94 6.23 -16.96
C ALA A 139 2.46 5.81 -16.96
N GLU A 140 1.80 5.84 -15.81
CA GLU A 140 0.38 5.49 -15.69
C GLU A 140 -0.56 6.62 -16.14
N LEU A 141 -0.07 7.86 -16.24
CA LEU A 141 -0.80 9.03 -16.70
C LEU A 141 -0.85 9.19 -18.23
N ARG A 142 -0.08 8.35 -18.94
CA ARG A 142 -0.08 8.21 -20.40
C ARG A 142 -1.19 7.25 -20.83
#